data_AF-A0A4V2GDC1-F1
#
_entry.id   AF-A0A4V2GDC1-F1
#
_cell.length_a   1.000
_cell.length_b   1.000
_cell.length_c   1.000
_cell.angle_alpha   90.00
_cell.angle_beta   90.00
_cell.angle_gamma   90.00
#
_symmetry.space_group_name_H-M   'P 1'
#
loop_
_entity.id
_entity.type
_entity.pdbx_description
1 polymer ?
#
loop_
_entity_poly.entity_id
_entity_poly.type
_entity_poly.pdbx_seq_one_letter_code
_entity_poly.pdbx_strand_id
1 'polypeptide(L)'
;MTAKSPAIDTIPSAALPRWRITWAERENDRRRHAHDARTAAWHRRNDQLVRLQLEAAGFRGYTQPRTGLPVDLDDDEVVYRVLPAAELVEAEARHFSGLPTPGLTVAATSIDAPRALPRGLRVVDAGMAVVTNRRVAFSGRENRREWPYADMVGPAHHPDVPITLLHTTDGSRLTGLLVPIAATVNFRFYLTLAFATATGQRTAVAAQVDALRDAHQRARPAPPPPAEPDHAPLTALRPDRRAAVVAAVVALTFATLPAGTFGAEHPGLPYPADAGAGGIDTTTGAPHAIGASAPGSPDKPVTPDSGTAASLTGAPATPPGGGAPGVAGPIPRQRPTSWATSAASLVAATVPAARPAPTTGLAPTTSPAPTTGPAPTTTPPATTDPTTGPAPPTGRPLPDPPPVKPCVDPPRLPLAERPLCPPATP
;
A
#
# COMPACT_ATOMS: atom_id res chain seq x y z
N MET A 1 56.67 50.50 -2.60
CA MET A 1 56.26 49.69 -3.77
C MET A 1 54.81 49.32 -3.58
N THR A 2 53.90 49.89 -4.39
CA THR A 2 52.46 49.76 -4.20
C THR A 2 51.92 48.80 -5.26
N ALA A 3 51.52 47.60 -4.85
CA ALA A 3 50.96 46.61 -5.77
C ALA A 3 49.54 47.03 -6.18
N LYS A 4 49.36 47.43 -7.45
CA LYS A 4 48.03 47.57 -8.05
C LYS A 4 47.41 46.19 -8.18
N SER A 5 46.35 45.90 -7.42
CA SER A 5 45.46 44.79 -7.75
C SER A 5 44.89 45.02 -9.15
N PRO A 6 44.91 44.03 -10.05
CA PRO A 6 44.17 44.13 -11.30
C PRO A 6 42.68 44.23 -10.96
N ALA A 7 42.02 45.24 -11.53
CA ALA A 7 40.56 45.31 -11.47
C ALA A 7 40.01 44.05 -12.15
N ILE A 8 39.14 43.32 -11.45
CA ILE A 8 38.33 42.29 -12.10
C ILE A 8 37.34 43.07 -12.95
N ASP A 9 37.55 43.07 -14.26
CA ASP A 9 36.64 43.71 -15.22
C ASP A 9 35.26 43.07 -15.08
N THR A 10 34.36 43.77 -14.39
CA THR A 10 32.94 43.47 -14.32
C THR A 10 32.37 43.72 -15.71
N ILE A 11 32.41 42.70 -16.57
CA ILE A 11 31.83 42.75 -17.91
C ILE A 11 30.37 43.20 -17.77
N PRO A 12 29.98 44.34 -18.37
CA PRO A 12 28.60 44.82 -18.23
C PRO A 12 27.65 43.80 -18.85
N SER A 13 26.57 43.50 -18.11
CA SER A 13 25.54 42.49 -18.45
C SER A 13 24.90 42.66 -19.84
N ALA A 14 25.09 43.83 -20.47
CA ALA A 14 24.56 44.23 -21.77
C ALA A 14 25.01 43.40 -23.00
N ALA A 15 25.88 42.39 -22.85
CA ALA A 15 26.37 41.59 -23.98
C ALA A 15 26.39 40.06 -23.73
N LEU A 16 25.54 39.55 -22.83
CA LEU A 16 25.38 38.10 -22.65
C LEU A 16 24.93 37.43 -23.97
N PRO A 17 25.66 36.42 -24.49
CA PRO A 17 25.30 35.79 -25.77
C PRO A 17 23.89 35.20 -25.75
N ARG A 18 23.08 35.49 -26.79
CA ARG A 18 21.67 35.07 -26.89
C ARG A 18 21.45 33.57 -26.61
N TRP A 19 22.40 32.71 -27.00
CA TRP A 19 22.32 31.27 -26.74
C TRP A 19 22.31 30.94 -25.24
N ARG A 20 23.04 31.69 -24.40
CA ARG A 20 23.06 31.51 -22.93
C ARG A 20 21.71 31.86 -22.31
N ILE A 21 21.10 32.95 -22.77
CA ILE A 21 19.75 33.37 -22.34
C ILE A 21 18.74 32.28 -22.70
N THR A 22 18.71 31.83 -23.95
CA THR A 22 17.79 30.75 -24.38
C THR A 22 18.07 29.40 -23.73
N TRP A 23 19.31 29.14 -23.28
CA TRP A 23 19.62 27.97 -22.48
C TRP A 23 19.03 28.10 -21.07
N ALA A 24 19.22 29.25 -20.42
CA ALA A 24 18.72 29.52 -19.07
C ALA A 24 17.19 29.44 -19.01
N GLU A 25 16.49 29.98 -20.01
CA GLU A 25 15.03 29.85 -20.16
C GLU A 25 14.60 28.36 -20.19
N ARG A 26 15.14 27.56 -21.13
CA ARG A 26 14.83 26.12 -21.25
C ARG A 26 15.22 25.31 -20.02
N GLU A 27 16.31 25.68 -19.36
CA GLU A 27 16.76 25.07 -18.10
C GLU A 27 15.77 25.36 -16.97
N ASN A 28 15.34 26.61 -16.83
CA ASN A 28 14.34 27.04 -15.86
C ASN A 28 13.00 26.36 -16.09
N ASP A 29 12.53 26.24 -17.33
CA ASP A 29 11.26 25.59 -17.61
C ASP A 29 11.31 24.08 -17.36
N ARG A 30 12.42 23.41 -17.68
CA ARG A 30 12.61 22.00 -17.30
C ARG A 30 12.65 21.81 -15.79
N ARG A 31 13.32 22.70 -15.06
CA ARG A 31 13.35 22.70 -13.58
C ARG A 31 11.96 22.94 -13.00
N ARG A 32 11.17 23.84 -13.58
CA ARG A 32 9.79 24.15 -13.23
C ARG A 32 8.89 22.92 -13.41
N HIS A 33 8.86 22.33 -14.61
CA HIS A 33 8.10 21.09 -14.86
C HIS A 33 8.50 19.95 -13.92
N ALA A 34 9.80 19.75 -13.65
CA ALA A 34 10.28 18.75 -12.71
C ALA A 34 9.94 19.07 -11.25
N HIS A 35 9.81 20.33 -10.87
CA HIS A 35 9.30 20.77 -9.58
C HIS A 35 7.79 20.53 -9.47
N ASP A 36 7.02 20.92 -10.49
CA ASP A 36 5.56 20.83 -10.48
C ASP A 36 5.09 19.38 -10.48
N ALA A 37 5.77 18.49 -11.19
CA ALA A 37 5.56 17.04 -11.12
C ALA A 37 5.81 16.47 -9.70
N ARG A 38 6.88 16.91 -9.03
CA ARG A 38 7.19 16.52 -7.63
C ARG A 38 6.17 17.09 -6.66
N THR A 39 5.74 18.33 -6.84
CA THR A 39 4.72 19.00 -6.02
C THR A 39 3.36 18.34 -6.18
N ALA A 40 2.96 17.97 -7.41
CA ALA A 40 1.74 17.21 -7.66
C ALA A 40 1.77 15.81 -7.02
N ALA A 41 2.93 15.12 -7.04
CA ALA A 41 3.10 13.85 -6.33
C ALA A 41 3.03 14.03 -4.81
N TRP A 42 3.63 15.10 -4.27
CA TRP A 42 3.56 15.46 -2.85
C TRP A 42 2.12 15.77 -2.40
N HIS A 43 1.32 16.47 -3.22
CA HIS A 43 -0.10 16.72 -2.93
C HIS A 43 -0.91 15.42 -2.90
N ARG A 44 -0.83 14.57 -3.95
CA ARG A 44 -1.53 13.27 -3.96
C ARG A 44 -1.21 12.42 -2.72
N ARG A 45 0.06 12.44 -2.28
CA ARG A 45 0.50 11.74 -1.07
C ARG A 45 -0.01 12.39 0.22
N ASN A 46 -0.06 13.72 0.28
CA ASN A 46 -0.65 14.45 1.40
C ASN A 46 -2.13 14.08 1.56
N ASP A 47 -2.89 14.08 0.47
CA ASP A 47 -4.34 13.83 0.47
C ASP A 47 -4.64 12.40 0.92
N GLN A 48 -3.80 11.44 0.50
CA GLN A 48 -3.83 10.07 1.02
C GLN A 48 -3.58 10.03 2.54
N LEU A 49 -2.56 10.71 3.05
CA LEU A 49 -2.24 10.72 4.50
C LEU A 49 -3.34 11.40 5.33
N VAL A 50 -3.94 12.49 4.84
CA VAL A 50 -5.11 13.14 5.47
C VAL A 50 -6.29 12.17 5.55
N ARG A 51 -6.56 11.44 4.47
CA ARG A 51 -7.60 10.39 4.47
C ARG A 51 -7.31 9.29 5.50
N LEU A 52 -6.08 8.76 5.53
CA LEU A 52 -5.69 7.72 6.50
C LEU A 52 -5.83 8.22 7.95
N GLN A 53 -5.55 9.50 8.22
CA GLN A 53 -5.69 10.10 9.55
C GLN A 53 -7.15 10.14 10.00
N LEU A 54 -8.05 10.62 9.12
CA LEU A 54 -9.50 10.65 9.38
C LEU A 54 -10.06 9.24 9.61
N GLU A 55 -9.63 8.26 8.81
CA GLU A 55 -10.05 6.86 8.97
C GLU A 55 -9.47 6.23 10.25
N ALA A 56 -8.21 6.50 10.60
CA ALA A 56 -7.60 6.01 11.84
C ALA A 56 -8.30 6.58 13.08
N ALA A 57 -8.76 7.83 13.04
CA ALA A 57 -9.58 8.41 14.09
C ALA A 57 -11.00 7.81 14.14
N GLY A 58 -11.76 7.86 13.04
CA GLY A 58 -13.20 7.65 13.05
C GLY A 58 -13.73 6.32 12.48
N PHE A 59 -13.03 5.66 11.57
CA PHE A 59 -13.59 4.52 10.82
C PHE A 59 -13.71 3.25 11.67
N ARG A 60 -14.92 2.68 11.77
CA ARG A 60 -15.20 1.49 12.60
C ARG A 60 -15.48 0.20 11.83
N GLY A 61 -15.46 0.24 10.49
CA GLY A 61 -15.95 -0.85 9.65
C GLY A 61 -17.33 -0.54 9.05
N TYR A 62 -17.76 -1.36 8.10
CA TYR A 62 -19.09 -1.34 7.49
C TYR A 62 -19.88 -2.58 7.91
N THR A 63 -21.15 -2.44 8.26
CA THR A 63 -22.06 -3.56 8.56
C THR A 63 -22.58 -4.27 7.30
N GLN A 64 -22.41 -3.65 6.12
CA GLN A 64 -22.86 -4.14 4.82
C GLN A 64 -21.79 -3.89 3.73
N PRO A 65 -21.77 -4.68 2.64
CA PRO A 65 -22.63 -5.83 2.37
C PRO A 65 -22.24 -7.07 3.19
N ARG A 66 -23.22 -7.90 3.55
CA ARG A 66 -23.01 -9.25 4.14
C ARG A 66 -23.17 -10.38 3.12
N THR A 67 -23.87 -10.13 2.01
CA THR A 67 -24.10 -11.11 0.95
C THR A 67 -22.90 -11.24 0.02
N GLY A 68 -22.66 -12.46 -0.48
CA GLY A 68 -21.55 -12.73 -1.41
C GLY A 68 -20.14 -12.71 -0.78
N LEU A 69 -20.05 -12.68 0.55
CA LEU A 69 -18.79 -12.80 1.27
C LEU A 69 -18.36 -14.29 1.36
N PRO A 70 -17.05 -14.58 1.47
CA PRO A 70 -16.50 -15.93 1.58
C PRO A 70 -16.72 -16.58 2.97
N VAL A 71 -17.25 -15.82 3.93
CA VAL A 71 -17.40 -16.19 5.34
C VAL A 71 -18.70 -15.58 5.88
N ASP A 72 -19.40 -16.31 6.72
CA ASP A 72 -20.57 -15.81 7.45
C ASP A 72 -20.10 -14.89 8.59
N LEU A 73 -20.68 -13.69 8.65
CA LEU A 73 -20.34 -12.67 9.64
C LEU A 73 -21.27 -12.73 10.85
N ASP A 74 -20.69 -12.61 12.06
CA ASP A 74 -21.48 -12.43 13.28
C ASP A 74 -22.27 -11.10 13.28
N ASP A 75 -23.28 -10.99 14.15
CA ASP A 75 -24.18 -9.83 14.16
C ASP A 75 -23.48 -8.49 14.46
N ASP A 76 -22.42 -8.49 15.27
CA ASP A 76 -21.55 -7.33 15.53
C ASP A 76 -20.23 -7.35 14.73
N GLU A 77 -20.05 -8.32 13.83
CA GLU A 77 -18.91 -8.35 12.94
C GLU A 77 -19.11 -7.35 11.78
N VAL A 78 -18.07 -6.53 11.55
CA VAL A 78 -18.07 -5.43 10.58
C VAL A 78 -16.84 -5.49 9.68
N VAL A 79 -17.05 -5.21 8.40
CA VAL A 79 -16.04 -5.33 7.34
C VAL A 79 -15.20 -4.06 7.28
N TYR A 80 -13.89 -4.20 7.43
CA TYR A 80 -12.91 -3.14 7.19
C TYR A 80 -12.50 -3.09 5.71
N ARG A 81 -12.32 -4.27 5.07
CA ARG A 81 -11.97 -4.33 3.65
C ARG A 81 -12.39 -5.65 3.00
N VAL A 82 -12.85 -5.58 1.75
CA VAL A 82 -12.96 -6.74 0.84
C VAL A 82 -11.89 -6.63 -0.24
N LEU A 83 -11.29 -7.76 -0.60
CA LEU A 83 -10.31 -7.94 -1.67
C LEU A 83 -10.80 -9.07 -2.58
N PRO A 84 -11.40 -8.76 -3.75
CA PRO A 84 -12.02 -9.78 -4.62
C PRO A 84 -11.01 -10.66 -5.36
N ALA A 85 -9.75 -10.24 -5.44
CA ALA A 85 -8.65 -10.95 -6.09
C ALA A 85 -7.41 -10.86 -5.20
N ALA A 86 -7.35 -11.69 -4.16
CA ALA A 86 -6.18 -11.92 -3.32
C ALA A 86 -5.62 -13.32 -3.59
N GLU A 87 -4.32 -13.49 -3.38
CA GLU A 87 -3.63 -14.76 -3.51
C GLU A 87 -3.16 -15.23 -2.13
N LEU A 88 -3.49 -16.47 -1.78
CA LEU A 88 -3.04 -17.11 -0.55
C LEU A 88 -1.58 -17.55 -0.77
N VAL A 89 -0.69 -17.05 0.08
CA VAL A 89 0.72 -17.43 0.09
C VAL A 89 1.08 -18.24 1.32
N GLU A 90 1.96 -19.22 1.14
CA GLU A 90 2.47 -20.08 2.21
C GLU A 90 4.00 -20.09 2.23
N ALA A 91 4.55 -20.07 3.45
CA ALA A 91 5.96 -20.31 3.71
C ALA A 91 6.29 -21.80 3.50
N GLU A 92 7.27 -22.13 2.67
CA GLU A 92 7.68 -23.51 2.38
C GLU A 92 8.57 -24.14 3.46
N ALA A 93 9.41 -23.34 4.10
CA ALA A 93 10.30 -23.72 5.19
C ALA A 93 9.88 -23.07 6.51
N ARG A 94 10.30 -23.67 7.63
CA ARG A 94 10.03 -23.15 8.99
C ARG A 94 10.91 -21.96 9.38
N HIS A 95 12.01 -21.73 8.65
CA HIS A 95 12.96 -20.65 8.92
C HIS A 95 13.31 -19.92 7.63
N PHE A 96 12.89 -18.65 7.54
CA PHE A 96 13.23 -17.76 6.44
C PHE A 96 13.90 -16.51 7.00
N SER A 97 15.09 -16.19 6.48
CA SER A 97 15.73 -14.92 6.73
C SER A 97 15.04 -13.81 5.93
N GLY A 98 14.89 -12.63 6.53
CA GLY A 98 14.27 -11.48 5.88
C GLY A 98 12.75 -11.49 5.81
N LEU A 99 12.05 -12.34 6.56
CA LEU A 99 10.61 -12.17 6.77
C LEU A 99 10.34 -10.83 7.48
N PRO A 100 9.25 -10.13 7.12
CA PRO A 100 8.82 -8.95 7.88
C PRO A 100 8.46 -9.34 9.32
N THR A 101 8.85 -8.50 10.28
CA THR A 101 8.46 -8.65 11.69
C THR A 101 6.97 -8.32 11.86
N PRO A 102 6.19 -9.11 12.62
CA PRO A 102 4.83 -8.73 13.02
C PRO A 102 4.79 -7.41 13.79
N GLY A 103 3.78 -6.59 13.55
CA GLY A 103 3.56 -5.37 14.33
C GLY A 103 2.49 -4.46 13.75
N LEU A 104 2.30 -3.30 14.38
CA LEU A 104 1.29 -2.31 13.97
C LEU A 104 1.80 -1.31 12.92
N THR A 105 2.85 -1.67 12.18
CA THR A 105 3.51 -0.76 11.24
C THR A 105 2.59 -0.39 10.09
N VAL A 106 2.06 0.84 10.10
CA VAL A 106 1.30 1.40 8.98
C VAL A 106 2.20 1.59 7.76
N ALA A 107 2.27 0.54 6.94
CA ALA A 107 3.02 0.49 5.69
C ALA A 107 2.30 1.31 4.60
N ALA A 108 2.41 2.64 4.73
CA ALA A 108 1.71 3.60 3.89
C ALA A 108 2.41 3.87 2.53
N THR A 109 3.60 3.30 2.28
CA THR A 109 4.37 3.52 1.05
C THR A 109 3.80 2.69 -0.11
N SER A 110 3.67 3.30 -1.29
CA SER A 110 3.28 2.60 -2.52
C SER A 110 4.39 1.67 -3.01
N ILE A 111 4.02 0.62 -3.76
CA ILE A 111 4.96 -0.28 -4.41
C ILE A 111 4.93 0.02 -5.91
N ASP A 112 6.08 0.41 -6.47
CA ASP A 112 6.15 0.95 -7.83
C ASP A 112 6.15 -0.13 -8.93
N ALA A 113 6.51 -1.38 -8.62
CA ALA A 113 6.55 -2.48 -9.59
C ALA A 113 6.29 -3.85 -8.94
N PRO A 114 5.70 -4.82 -9.66
CA PRO A 114 5.65 -6.21 -9.23
C PRO A 114 7.07 -6.79 -9.18
N ARG A 115 7.55 -7.07 -7.97
CA ARG A 115 8.76 -7.84 -7.73
C ARG A 115 8.39 -9.31 -7.55
N ALA A 116 9.27 -10.21 -7.98
CA ALA A 116 9.10 -11.65 -7.75
C ALA A 116 8.89 -11.96 -6.26
N LEU A 117 8.12 -13.01 -5.95
CA LEU A 117 7.90 -13.42 -4.56
C LEU A 117 9.25 -13.71 -3.85
N PRO A 118 9.38 -13.33 -2.57
CA PRO A 118 10.52 -13.75 -1.74
C PRO A 118 10.71 -15.27 -1.78
N ARG A 119 11.97 -15.72 -1.84
CA ARG A 119 12.30 -17.14 -1.97
C ARG A 119 11.67 -17.96 -0.84
N GLY A 120 10.97 -19.03 -1.22
CA GLY A 120 10.28 -19.93 -0.30
C GLY A 120 8.96 -19.39 0.27
N LEU A 121 8.44 -18.29 -0.26
CA LEU A 121 7.00 -18.06 -0.32
C LEU A 121 6.50 -18.58 -1.66
N ARG A 122 5.42 -19.38 -1.64
CA ARG A 122 4.68 -19.77 -2.85
C ARG A 122 3.22 -19.35 -2.75
N VAL A 123 2.61 -19.04 -3.89
CA VAL A 123 1.15 -18.95 -4.01
C VAL A 123 0.59 -20.37 -4.02
N VAL A 124 -0.53 -20.60 -3.32
CA VAL A 124 -1.21 -21.90 -3.29
C VAL A 124 -2.68 -21.82 -3.69
N ASP A 125 -3.29 -20.63 -3.68
CA ASP A 125 -4.66 -20.42 -4.13
C ASP A 125 -4.91 -18.94 -4.48
N ALA A 126 -5.98 -18.65 -5.20
CA ALA A 126 -6.45 -17.31 -5.53
C ALA A 126 -7.95 -17.20 -5.27
N GLY A 127 -8.41 -16.07 -4.73
CA GLY A 127 -9.82 -15.87 -4.40
C GLY A 127 -10.09 -14.58 -3.66
N MET A 128 -11.12 -14.60 -2.80
CA MET A 128 -11.56 -13.43 -2.05
C MET A 128 -10.99 -13.45 -0.63
N ALA A 129 -10.44 -12.31 -0.20
CA ALA A 129 -10.11 -12.06 1.20
C ALA A 129 -11.00 -10.96 1.80
N VAL A 130 -11.35 -11.11 3.08
CA VAL A 130 -12.10 -10.12 3.87
C VAL A 130 -11.35 -9.83 5.16
N VAL A 131 -11.24 -8.55 5.49
CA VAL A 131 -10.73 -8.04 6.77
C VAL A 131 -11.92 -7.54 7.56
N THR A 132 -12.17 -8.09 8.75
CA THR A 132 -13.25 -7.67 9.65
C THR A 132 -12.69 -7.03 10.92
N ASN A 133 -13.54 -6.66 11.89
CA ASN A 133 -13.10 -6.27 13.24
C ASN A 133 -12.63 -7.47 14.11
N ARG A 134 -12.83 -8.72 13.68
CA ARG A 134 -12.53 -9.93 14.47
C ARG A 134 -11.43 -10.80 13.88
N ARG A 135 -11.32 -10.87 12.54
CA ARG A 135 -10.46 -11.81 11.81
C ARG A 135 -10.10 -11.31 10.42
N VAL A 136 -9.14 -11.98 9.80
CA VAL A 136 -9.03 -12.05 8.34
C VAL A 136 -9.62 -13.38 7.88
N ALA A 137 -10.39 -13.39 6.80
CA ALA A 137 -10.88 -14.61 6.14
C ALA A 137 -10.42 -14.61 4.69
N PHE A 138 -10.14 -15.81 4.15
CA PHE A 138 -9.82 -16.06 2.75
C PHE A 138 -10.59 -17.30 2.27
N SER A 139 -11.20 -17.21 1.08
CA SER A 139 -11.67 -18.37 0.32
C SER A 139 -11.18 -18.28 -1.11
N GLY A 140 -10.36 -19.25 -1.49
CA GLY A 140 -10.00 -19.55 -2.87
C GLY A 140 -10.85 -20.68 -3.44
N ARG A 141 -10.32 -21.37 -4.44
CA ARG A 141 -10.97 -22.52 -5.07
C ARG A 141 -10.83 -23.80 -4.25
N GLU A 142 -9.69 -23.98 -3.59
CA GLU A 142 -9.30 -25.23 -2.93
C GLU A 142 -9.09 -25.04 -1.42
N ASN A 143 -8.78 -23.80 -1.00
CA ASN A 143 -8.41 -23.45 0.35
C ASN A 143 -9.36 -22.40 0.93
N ARG A 144 -9.83 -22.67 2.15
CA ARG A 144 -10.40 -21.66 3.05
C ARG A 144 -9.48 -21.51 4.26
N ARG A 145 -9.22 -20.27 4.66
CA ARG A 145 -8.41 -19.96 5.84
C ARG A 145 -8.98 -18.76 6.58
N GLU A 146 -8.89 -18.81 7.89
CA GLU A 146 -9.23 -17.70 8.77
C GLU A 146 -8.10 -17.47 9.76
N TRP A 147 -7.89 -16.21 10.13
CA TRP A 147 -6.92 -15.78 11.12
C TRP A 147 -7.65 -14.89 12.13
N PRO A 148 -8.17 -15.45 13.23
CA PRO A 148 -8.74 -14.68 14.33
C PRO A 148 -7.69 -13.77 14.96
N TYR A 149 -8.04 -12.52 15.26
CA TYR A 149 -7.07 -11.58 15.84
C TYR A 149 -6.62 -11.98 17.25
N ALA A 150 -7.42 -12.78 17.97
CA ALA A 150 -7.03 -13.36 19.26
C ALA A 150 -5.86 -14.35 19.15
N ASP A 151 -5.75 -15.05 18.03
CA ASP A 151 -4.72 -16.06 17.77
C ASP A 151 -3.55 -15.51 16.96
N MET A 152 -3.59 -14.23 16.57
CA MET A 152 -2.54 -13.56 15.80
C MET A 152 -1.54 -12.82 16.69
N VAL A 153 -0.24 -13.04 16.43
CA VAL A 153 0.84 -12.16 16.91
C VAL A 153 0.77 -10.79 16.23
N GLY A 154 0.36 -10.76 14.96
CA GLY A 154 0.08 -9.53 14.22
C GLY A 154 0.34 -9.65 12.72
N PRO A 155 -0.08 -8.64 11.94
CA PRO A 155 0.24 -8.55 10.52
C PRO A 155 1.72 -8.19 10.32
N ALA A 156 2.34 -8.79 9.31
CA ALA A 156 3.73 -8.54 8.94
C ALA A 156 3.81 -8.14 7.47
N HIS A 157 3.87 -6.83 7.20
CA HIS A 157 3.87 -6.27 5.86
C HIS A 157 5.28 -6.26 5.25
N HIS A 158 5.46 -6.89 4.09
CA HIS A 158 6.75 -6.86 3.38
C HIS A 158 7.00 -5.47 2.75
N PRO A 159 8.16 -4.80 2.93
CA PRO A 159 8.36 -3.44 2.42
C PRO A 159 8.19 -3.35 0.90
N ASP A 160 8.89 -4.21 0.13
CA ASP A 160 9.03 -4.06 -1.33
C ASP A 160 8.07 -4.90 -2.19
N VAL A 161 7.22 -5.73 -1.58
CA VAL A 161 6.39 -6.75 -2.27
C VAL A 161 4.99 -6.68 -1.66
N PRO A 162 3.89 -6.78 -2.41
CA PRO A 162 2.53 -6.59 -1.89
C PRO A 162 1.99 -7.78 -1.06
N ILE A 163 2.86 -8.39 -0.26
CA ILE A 163 2.55 -9.49 0.67
C ILE A 163 2.31 -8.96 2.07
N THR A 164 1.40 -9.59 2.80
CA THR A 164 1.31 -9.52 4.27
C THR A 164 1.26 -10.93 4.83
N LEU A 165 2.18 -11.27 5.71
CA LEU A 165 2.17 -12.54 6.44
C LEU A 165 1.39 -12.38 7.74
N LEU A 166 0.58 -13.38 8.07
CA LEU A 166 -0.35 -13.38 9.19
C LEU A 166 0.19 -14.39 10.21
N HIS A 167 0.95 -13.89 11.18
CA HIS A 167 1.64 -14.74 12.15
C HIS A 167 0.68 -15.12 13.27
N THR A 168 0.54 -16.42 13.53
CA THR A 168 -0.30 -17.00 14.58
C THR A 168 0.53 -17.46 15.79
N THR A 169 -0.11 -17.58 16.95
CA THR A 169 0.50 -18.03 18.21
C THR A 169 0.62 -19.55 18.32
N ASP A 170 -0.20 -20.29 17.55
CA ASP A 170 -0.29 -21.76 17.55
C ASP A 170 0.91 -22.48 16.92
N GLY A 171 1.84 -21.76 16.30
CA GLY A 171 2.98 -22.33 15.58
C GLY A 171 2.60 -23.09 14.31
N SER A 172 1.39 -22.86 13.77
CA SER A 172 0.97 -23.39 12.48
C SER A 172 1.78 -22.80 11.32
N ARG A 173 1.55 -23.31 10.12
CA ARG A 173 2.34 -22.95 8.95
C ARG A 173 2.11 -21.48 8.61
N LEU A 174 3.19 -20.70 8.59
CA LEU A 174 3.12 -19.28 8.28
C LEU A 174 2.51 -19.07 6.89
N THR A 175 1.40 -18.33 6.89
CA THR A 175 0.59 -18.05 5.72
C THR A 175 0.31 -16.55 5.63
N GLY A 176 -0.20 -16.10 4.49
CA GLY A 176 -0.47 -14.69 4.28
C GLY A 176 -1.21 -14.41 2.99
N LEU A 177 -1.35 -13.12 2.68
CA LEU A 177 -2.05 -12.64 1.51
C LEU A 177 -1.09 -11.81 0.64
N LEU A 178 -0.93 -12.23 -0.61
CA LEU A 178 -0.45 -11.40 -1.71
C LEU A 178 -1.66 -10.67 -2.30
N VAL A 179 -1.56 -9.34 -2.47
CA VAL A 179 -2.67 -8.52 -2.96
C VAL A 179 -2.29 -7.72 -4.21
N PRO A 180 -3.25 -7.25 -5.01
CA PRO A 180 -2.96 -6.41 -6.17
C PRO A 180 -2.25 -5.13 -5.74
N ILE A 181 -1.23 -4.71 -6.50
CA ILE A 181 -0.38 -3.54 -6.17
C ILE A 181 -1.24 -2.31 -5.83
N ALA A 182 -2.23 -2.00 -6.67
CA ALA A 182 -3.16 -0.88 -6.48
C ALA A 182 -3.99 -0.95 -5.17
N ALA A 183 -4.20 -2.14 -4.60
CA ALA A 183 -4.92 -2.33 -3.34
C ALA A 183 -4.00 -2.33 -2.10
N THR A 184 -2.68 -2.43 -2.29
CA THR A 184 -1.72 -2.78 -1.23
C THR A 184 -1.74 -1.81 -0.05
N VAL A 185 -1.60 -0.51 -0.29
CA VAL A 185 -1.54 0.49 0.80
C VAL A 185 -2.83 0.49 1.62
N ASN A 186 -3.98 0.44 0.93
CA ASN A 186 -5.29 0.41 1.59
C ASN A 186 -5.48 -0.89 2.40
N PHE A 187 -5.14 -2.05 1.82
CA PHE A 187 -5.21 -3.32 2.54
C PHE A 187 -4.38 -3.31 3.82
N ARG A 188 -3.11 -2.89 3.73
CA ARG A 188 -2.19 -2.84 4.87
C ARG A 188 -2.69 -1.93 5.98
N PHE A 189 -3.17 -0.74 5.60
CA PHE A 189 -3.77 0.20 6.52
C PHE A 189 -5.02 -0.40 7.22
N TYR A 190 -6.00 -0.91 6.46
CA TYR A 190 -7.23 -1.43 7.05
C TYR A 190 -7.00 -2.68 7.91
N LEU A 191 -6.10 -3.58 7.50
CA LEU A 191 -5.71 -4.74 8.29
C LEU A 191 -5.02 -4.35 9.60
N THR A 192 -4.04 -3.44 9.53
CA THR A 192 -3.39 -2.91 10.73
C THR A 192 -4.38 -2.19 11.64
N LEU A 193 -5.29 -1.37 11.09
CA LEU A 193 -6.31 -0.64 11.85
C LEU A 193 -7.33 -1.57 12.50
N ALA A 194 -7.73 -2.64 11.80
CA ALA A 194 -8.65 -3.66 12.32
C ALA A 194 -8.02 -4.44 13.48
N PHE A 195 -6.82 -5.01 13.27
CA PHE A 195 -6.08 -5.73 14.30
C PHE A 195 -5.76 -4.82 15.51
N ALA A 196 -5.34 -3.58 15.28
CA ALA A 196 -5.12 -2.61 16.36
C ALA A 196 -6.42 -2.22 17.08
N THR A 197 -7.57 -2.19 16.39
CA THR A 197 -8.86 -1.92 17.04
C THR A 197 -9.28 -3.11 17.91
N ALA A 198 -9.11 -4.34 17.44
CA ALA A 198 -9.40 -5.56 18.20
C ALA A 198 -8.49 -5.74 19.43
N THR A 199 -7.23 -5.33 19.33
CA THR A 199 -6.23 -5.41 20.41
C THR A 199 -6.15 -4.16 21.30
N GLY A 200 -7.04 -3.17 21.10
CA GLY A 200 -7.08 -1.93 21.90
C GLY A 200 -5.98 -0.90 21.60
N GLN A 201 -5.12 -1.15 20.61
CA GLN A 201 -3.94 -0.33 20.25
C GLN A 201 -4.21 0.68 19.11
N ARG A 202 -5.48 0.97 18.80
CA ARG A 202 -5.87 1.89 17.71
C ARG A 202 -5.20 3.27 17.79
N THR A 203 -4.96 3.79 18.99
CA THR A 203 -4.27 5.08 19.20
C THR A 203 -2.83 5.09 18.71
N ALA A 204 -2.13 3.94 18.77
CA ALA A 204 -0.78 3.80 18.22
C ALA A 204 -0.78 3.90 16.68
N VAL A 205 -1.79 3.33 16.02
CA VAL A 205 -1.98 3.44 14.56
C VAL A 205 -2.25 4.89 14.15
N ALA A 206 -3.10 5.62 14.89
CA ALA A 206 -3.34 7.03 14.65
C ALA A 206 -2.05 7.86 14.80
N ALA A 207 -1.33 7.70 15.92
CA ALA A 207 -0.06 8.39 16.16
C ALA A 207 1.01 8.09 15.10
N GLN A 208 1.04 6.87 14.54
CA GLN A 208 1.94 6.55 13.43
C GLN A 208 1.54 7.27 12.13
N VAL A 209 0.24 7.41 11.83
CA VAL A 209 -0.23 8.19 10.67
C VAL A 209 0.09 9.68 10.85
N ASP A 210 -0.05 10.21 12.06
CA ASP A 210 0.34 11.59 12.39
C ASP A 210 1.85 11.81 12.18
N ALA A 211 2.70 10.91 12.68
CA ALA A 211 4.15 10.97 12.48
C ALA A 211 4.55 10.87 10.99
N LEU A 212 3.83 10.06 10.19
CA LEU A 212 3.99 9.98 8.74
C LEU A 212 3.57 11.29 8.04
N ARG A 213 2.49 11.93 8.50
CA ARG A 213 2.05 13.23 8.01
C ARG A 213 3.08 14.32 8.32
N ASP A 214 3.62 14.37 9.53
CA ASP A 214 4.64 15.35 9.93
C ASP A 214 5.99 15.16 9.21
N ALA A 215 6.37 13.91 8.94
CA ALA A 215 7.50 13.60 8.05
C ALA A 215 7.23 14.08 6.61
N HIS A 216 6.02 13.85 6.09
CA HIS A 216 5.62 14.30 4.75
C HIS A 216 5.57 15.82 4.61
N GLN A 217 5.10 16.55 5.62
CA GLN A 217 5.13 18.02 5.63
C GLN A 217 6.56 18.58 5.59
N ARG A 218 7.48 17.99 6.37
CA ARG A 218 8.91 18.36 6.34
C ARG A 218 9.59 18.03 5.01
N ALA A 219 9.06 17.05 4.27
CA ALA A 219 9.56 16.65 2.94
C ALA A 219 8.92 17.43 1.76
N ARG A 220 8.26 18.58 2.02
CA ARG A 220 7.66 19.42 0.98
C ARG A 220 8.71 19.88 -0.05
N PRO A 221 8.47 19.71 -1.37
CA PRO A 221 9.38 20.21 -2.40
C PRO A 221 9.62 21.71 -2.28
N ALA A 222 10.89 22.11 -2.29
CA ALA A 222 11.29 23.52 -2.39
C ALA A 222 11.39 23.94 -3.87
N PRO A 223 11.03 25.19 -4.23
CA PRO A 223 11.24 25.72 -5.56
C PRO A 223 12.72 25.62 -5.98
N PRO A 224 13.02 25.24 -7.24
CA PRO A 224 14.39 25.16 -7.72
C PRO A 224 14.98 26.56 -7.89
N PRO A 225 16.29 26.75 -7.62
CA PRO A 225 16.94 28.03 -7.88
C PRO A 225 16.96 28.32 -9.39
N PRO A 226 16.79 29.60 -9.80
CA PRO A 226 16.84 29.99 -11.19
C PRO A 226 18.22 29.70 -11.79
N ALA A 227 18.23 29.12 -12.98
CA ALA A 227 19.39 29.07 -13.84
C ALA A 227 19.59 30.45 -14.48
N GLU A 228 20.66 31.14 -14.09
CA GLU A 228 21.14 32.34 -14.77
C GLU A 228 21.89 31.98 -16.08
N PRO A 229 21.97 32.90 -17.07
CA PRO A 229 22.67 32.66 -18.34
C PRO A 229 24.14 32.23 -18.18
N ASP A 230 24.85 32.70 -17.16
CA ASP A 230 26.26 32.36 -16.96
C ASP A 230 26.50 30.95 -16.42
N HIS A 231 25.45 30.25 -15.98
CA HIS A 231 25.51 28.81 -15.71
C HIS A 231 25.46 27.95 -16.98
N ALA A 232 25.28 28.54 -18.17
CA ALA A 232 25.14 27.80 -19.42
C ALA A 232 26.44 27.05 -19.78
N PRO A 233 26.45 25.71 -19.80
CA PRO A 233 27.65 24.95 -20.09
C PRO A 233 28.03 25.12 -21.56
N LEU A 234 29.32 25.20 -21.86
CA LEU A 234 29.82 25.35 -23.24
C LEU A 234 29.39 24.19 -24.17
N THR A 235 29.00 23.04 -23.61
CA THR A 235 28.40 21.91 -24.35
C THR A 235 27.03 22.24 -24.95
N ALA A 236 26.26 23.17 -24.36
CA ALA A 236 24.96 23.60 -24.88
C ALA A 236 25.07 24.43 -26.17
N LEU A 237 26.27 24.93 -26.51
CA LEU A 237 26.53 25.70 -27.72
C LEU A 237 26.51 24.85 -29.02
N ARG A 238 26.62 23.51 -28.92
CA ARG A 238 26.71 22.61 -30.09
C ARG A 238 25.88 21.32 -29.96
N PRO A 239 24.54 21.39 -29.98
CA PRO A 239 23.70 20.19 -30.10
C PRO A 239 23.96 19.43 -31.42
N ASP A 240 24.15 20.14 -32.54
CA ASP A 240 24.04 19.56 -33.89
C ASP A 240 25.17 18.60 -34.30
N ARG A 241 26.35 18.65 -33.65
CA ARG A 241 27.49 17.79 -34.04
C ARG A 241 27.49 16.38 -33.44
N ARG A 242 26.62 16.06 -32.47
CA ARG A 242 26.55 14.71 -31.87
C ARG A 242 25.39 13.87 -32.42
N ALA A 243 24.26 14.48 -32.75
CA ALA A 243 23.12 13.78 -33.36
C ALA A 243 23.49 13.17 -34.73
N ALA A 244 24.23 13.91 -35.56
CA ALA A 244 24.66 13.46 -36.88
C ALA A 244 25.57 12.21 -36.85
N VAL A 245 26.41 12.05 -35.82
CA VAL A 245 27.34 10.92 -35.71
C VAL A 245 26.61 9.62 -35.34
N VAL A 246 25.62 9.67 -34.45
CA VAL A 246 24.83 8.48 -34.07
C VAL A 246 23.97 8.01 -35.24
N ALA A 247 23.34 8.94 -35.98
CA ALA A 247 22.57 8.60 -37.19
C ALA A 247 23.46 7.97 -38.29
N ALA A 248 24.67 8.50 -38.51
CA ALA A 248 25.59 7.96 -39.51
C ALA A 248 26.11 6.55 -39.17
N VAL A 249 26.38 6.26 -37.89
CA VAL A 249 26.84 4.93 -37.46
C VAL A 249 25.73 3.87 -37.59
N VAL A 250 24.47 4.22 -37.28
CA VAL A 250 23.32 3.32 -37.47
C VAL A 250 23.00 3.11 -38.96
N ALA A 251 23.15 4.13 -39.80
CA ALA A 251 22.99 3.97 -41.25
C ALA A 251 24.06 3.04 -41.86
N LEU A 252 25.30 3.12 -41.38
CA LEU A 252 26.41 2.33 -41.93
C LEU A 252 26.36 0.83 -41.55
N THR A 253 25.80 0.49 -40.40
CA THR A 253 25.59 -0.93 -40.00
C THR A 253 24.44 -1.59 -40.74
N PHE A 254 23.40 -0.86 -41.14
CA PHE A 254 22.34 -1.42 -42.00
C PHE A 254 22.73 -1.52 -43.48
N ALA A 255 23.66 -0.67 -43.95
CA ALA A 255 24.12 -0.67 -45.34
C ALA A 255 25.22 -1.71 -45.67
N THR A 256 25.68 -2.50 -44.69
CA THR A 256 26.81 -3.44 -44.85
C THR A 256 26.46 -4.92 -44.62
N LEU A 257 25.18 -5.27 -44.54
CA LEU A 257 24.72 -6.66 -44.68
C LEU A 257 24.60 -7.01 -46.19
N PRO A 258 25.48 -7.85 -46.75
CA PRO A 258 25.33 -8.29 -48.13
C PRO A 258 24.10 -9.20 -48.27
N ALA A 259 23.20 -8.84 -49.18
CA ALA A 259 22.12 -9.72 -49.60
C ALA A 259 22.71 -10.88 -50.42
N GLY A 260 22.91 -12.03 -49.77
CA GLY A 260 23.39 -13.25 -50.43
C GLY A 260 22.29 -13.92 -51.25
N THR A 261 22.35 -13.77 -52.58
CA THR A 261 21.40 -14.36 -53.53
C THR A 261 21.96 -15.63 -54.21
N PHE A 262 21.31 -16.77 -53.95
CA PHE A 262 21.11 -17.98 -54.81
C PHE A 262 22.29 -18.72 -55.50
N GLY A 263 22.24 -20.06 -55.46
CA GLY A 263 23.03 -21.01 -56.26
C GLY A 263 22.59 -22.48 -56.04
N ALA A 264 22.81 -23.38 -56.99
CA ALA A 264 22.20 -24.74 -57.05
C ALA A 264 23.14 -25.78 -57.73
N GLU A 265 22.83 -27.07 -57.97
CA GLU A 265 21.56 -27.82 -57.88
C GLU A 265 21.74 -29.38 -57.77
N HIS A 266 20.82 -30.08 -57.07
CA HIS A 266 20.47 -31.53 -57.18
C HIS A 266 21.58 -32.62 -56.97
N PRO A 267 21.28 -33.94 -56.86
CA PRO A 267 19.98 -34.65 -56.68
C PRO A 267 19.93 -35.68 -55.51
N GLY A 268 18.73 -36.13 -55.09
CA GLY A 268 18.58 -37.33 -54.22
C GLY A 268 17.19 -37.55 -53.58
N LEU A 269 16.33 -38.35 -54.22
CA LEU A 269 15.00 -38.84 -53.74
C LEU A 269 15.15 -40.06 -52.77
N PRO A 270 14.10 -40.61 -52.08
CA PRO A 270 12.63 -40.41 -52.26
C PRO A 270 11.70 -40.31 -50.99
N TYR A 271 10.58 -39.55 -51.11
CA TYR A 271 9.18 -39.92 -50.75
C TYR A 271 8.75 -40.14 -49.24
N PRO A 272 7.46 -40.05 -48.83
CA PRO A 272 6.41 -39.01 -49.03
C PRO A 272 5.71 -38.53 -47.72
N ALA A 273 4.82 -37.51 -47.81
CA ALA A 273 3.37 -37.63 -47.47
C ALA A 273 2.61 -36.27 -47.53
N ASP A 274 1.59 -36.26 -48.39
CA ASP A 274 0.39 -35.40 -48.54
C ASP A 274 -0.18 -34.67 -47.29
N ALA A 275 -1.00 -33.60 -47.36
CA ALA A 275 -1.48 -32.69 -48.43
C ALA A 275 -2.02 -31.39 -47.76
N GLY A 276 -1.98 -30.20 -48.39
CA GLY A 276 -3.11 -29.63 -49.18
C GLY A 276 -3.80 -28.47 -48.41
N ALA A 277 -3.54 -27.18 -48.76
CA ALA A 277 -4.32 -26.32 -49.68
C ALA A 277 -5.64 -25.76 -49.08
N GLY A 278 -6.06 -24.48 -49.23
CA GLY A 278 -5.51 -23.25 -49.84
C GLY A 278 -5.91 -22.01 -48.98
N GLY A 279 -5.51 -20.76 -49.25
CA GLY A 279 -5.96 -19.89 -50.37
C GLY A 279 -7.38 -19.35 -50.12
N ILE A 280 -7.75 -18.06 -50.29
CA ILE A 280 -7.11 -16.86 -50.88
C ILE A 280 -7.74 -15.59 -50.22
N ASP A 281 -7.15 -14.40 -50.41
CA ASP A 281 -7.65 -13.06 -50.02
C ASP A 281 -9.13 -12.75 -50.35
N THR A 282 -9.74 -11.78 -49.64
CA THR A 282 -10.26 -10.56 -50.31
C THR A 282 -10.64 -9.36 -49.41
N THR A 283 -10.19 -8.21 -49.88
CA THR A 283 -10.61 -6.82 -49.72
C THR A 283 -12.08 -6.50 -49.34
N THR A 284 -12.20 -5.58 -48.38
CA THR A 284 -13.17 -4.45 -48.26
C THR A 284 -14.36 -4.35 -49.23
N GLY A 285 -15.59 -4.34 -48.68
CA GLY A 285 -16.78 -3.83 -49.41
C GLY A 285 -18.13 -4.02 -48.68
N ALA A 286 -18.62 -2.99 -48.01
CA ALA A 286 -20.05 -2.80 -47.67
C ALA A 286 -20.67 -1.83 -48.70
N PRO A 287 -22.01 -1.75 -48.95
CA PRO A 287 -23.08 -1.83 -47.94
C PRO A 287 -24.48 -2.39 -48.36
N HIS A 288 -25.41 -2.35 -47.39
CA HIS A 288 -26.90 -2.27 -47.49
C HIS A 288 -27.80 -3.49 -47.87
N ALA A 289 -28.33 -4.13 -46.81
CA ALA A 289 -29.73 -4.03 -46.31
C ALA A 289 -30.94 -4.84 -46.89
N ILE A 290 -31.89 -5.09 -45.96
CA ILE A 290 -33.34 -5.46 -46.08
C ILE A 290 -33.73 -6.95 -46.16
N GLY A 291 -34.68 -7.36 -45.28
CA GLY A 291 -35.54 -8.56 -45.41
C GLY A 291 -35.15 -9.76 -44.51
N ALA A 292 -35.57 -9.90 -43.25
CA ALA A 292 -36.92 -10.23 -42.74
C ALA A 292 -37.42 -11.66 -43.07
N SER A 293 -37.39 -12.58 -42.08
CA SER A 293 -38.49 -13.49 -41.69
C SER A 293 -38.07 -14.52 -40.61
N ALA A 294 -38.80 -14.52 -39.49
CA ALA A 294 -39.06 -15.70 -38.64
C ALA A 294 -40.41 -16.33 -39.13
N PRO A 295 -40.94 -17.49 -38.68
CA PRO A 295 -40.76 -18.12 -37.35
C PRO A 295 -40.65 -19.68 -37.35
N GLY A 296 -40.63 -20.30 -36.16
CA GLY A 296 -40.90 -21.74 -36.03
C GLY A 296 -40.45 -22.42 -34.72
N SER A 297 -41.27 -22.33 -33.67
CA SER A 297 -41.38 -23.39 -32.64
C SER A 297 -42.61 -24.26 -32.95
N PRO A 298 -42.71 -25.49 -32.43
CA PRO A 298 -43.58 -25.67 -31.25
C PRO A 298 -43.14 -26.76 -30.23
N ASP A 299 -43.55 -26.55 -28.98
CA ASP A 299 -44.13 -27.45 -27.94
C ASP A 299 -43.85 -28.98 -27.95
N LYS A 300 -43.85 -29.73 -26.82
CA LYS A 300 -44.78 -29.67 -25.66
C LYS A 300 -44.17 -30.29 -24.35
N PRO A 301 -44.84 -30.13 -23.19
CA PRO A 301 -44.36 -30.57 -21.86
C PRO A 301 -45.00 -31.88 -21.34
N VAL A 302 -44.43 -32.46 -20.27
CA VAL A 302 -45.09 -33.43 -19.38
C VAL A 302 -44.69 -33.20 -17.90
N THR A 303 -45.70 -33.24 -17.03
CA THR A 303 -45.67 -33.44 -15.57
C THR A 303 -46.94 -34.24 -15.21
N PRO A 304 -47.16 -34.64 -13.95
CA PRO A 304 -46.27 -35.26 -12.95
C PRO A 304 -46.73 -36.71 -12.65
N ASP A 305 -46.13 -37.41 -11.68
CA ASP A 305 -46.88 -38.45 -10.96
C ASP A 305 -46.46 -38.61 -9.49
N SER A 306 -47.34 -39.24 -8.69
CA SER A 306 -47.35 -39.27 -7.23
C SER A 306 -47.21 -40.67 -6.65
N GLY A 307 -46.65 -40.74 -5.44
CA GLY A 307 -46.97 -41.77 -4.45
C GLY A 307 -45.81 -42.10 -3.51
N THR A 308 -45.99 -42.62 -2.29
CA THR A 308 -47.17 -42.79 -1.41
C THR A 308 -46.61 -43.32 -0.08
N ALA A 309 -46.87 -42.60 1.02
CA ALA A 309 -47.15 -43.02 2.41
C ALA A 309 -46.31 -44.08 3.21
N ALA A 310 -46.46 -43.93 4.55
CA ALA A 310 -46.11 -44.83 5.67
C ALA A 310 -44.60 -45.00 6.01
N SER A 311 -44.06 -44.65 7.19
CA SER A 311 -44.52 -44.61 8.59
C SER A 311 -44.54 -45.96 9.33
N LEU A 312 -43.49 -46.24 10.12
CA LEU A 312 -43.41 -47.06 11.35
C LEU A 312 -42.12 -46.63 12.08
N THR A 313 -42.15 -45.92 13.20
CA THR A 313 -42.32 -46.40 14.60
C THR A 313 -41.20 -47.36 15.07
N GLY A 314 -40.35 -46.93 16.01
CA GLY A 314 -39.22 -47.75 16.47
C GLY A 314 -38.28 -47.18 17.55
N ALA A 315 -38.81 -46.59 18.62
CA ALA A 315 -38.10 -46.56 19.92
C ALA A 315 -38.74 -47.62 20.84
N PRO A 316 -37.99 -48.29 21.74
CA PRO A 316 -38.01 -47.80 23.12
C PRO A 316 -36.80 -48.19 24.02
N ALA A 317 -36.87 -47.65 25.26
CA ALA A 317 -36.49 -48.28 26.54
C ALA A 317 -35.01 -48.32 27.00
N THR A 318 -34.70 -47.36 27.89
CA THR A 318 -33.86 -47.55 29.08
C THR A 318 -34.44 -48.60 30.05
N PRO A 319 -33.58 -49.27 30.84
CA PRO A 319 -33.90 -49.69 32.21
C PRO A 319 -32.91 -49.11 33.26
N PRO A 320 -33.22 -49.19 34.58
CA PRO A 320 -32.79 -48.16 35.54
C PRO A 320 -32.01 -48.64 36.78
N GLY A 321 -31.61 -47.67 37.62
CA GLY A 321 -31.22 -47.85 39.03
C GLY A 321 -29.71 -48.02 39.27
N GLY A 322 -29.10 -47.48 40.33
CA GLY A 322 -29.66 -46.71 41.46
C GLY A 322 -29.04 -47.17 42.79
N GLY A 323 -28.31 -46.29 43.48
CA GLY A 323 -27.70 -46.61 44.78
C GLY A 323 -26.50 -45.73 45.14
N ALA A 324 -26.66 -44.86 46.14
CA ALA A 324 -25.61 -44.03 46.74
C ALA A 324 -25.23 -44.59 48.13
N PRO A 325 -24.60 -43.83 49.05
CA PRO A 325 -23.45 -42.93 48.95
C PRO A 325 -22.27 -43.40 49.84
N GLY A 326 -21.06 -42.85 49.65
CA GLY A 326 -19.90 -43.08 50.52
C GLY A 326 -19.06 -41.84 50.74
N VAL A 327 -19.11 -41.26 51.94
CA VAL A 327 -18.35 -40.07 52.35
C VAL A 327 -17.07 -40.50 53.09
N ALA A 328 -15.89 -40.07 52.64
CA ALA A 328 -14.70 -39.87 53.50
C ALA A 328 -13.53 -39.15 52.80
N GLY A 329 -13.34 -37.86 53.11
CA GLY A 329 -12.04 -37.34 53.58
C GLY A 329 -10.90 -37.05 52.57
N PRO A 330 -10.08 -36.00 52.79
CA PRO A 330 -9.10 -35.53 51.81
C PRO A 330 -7.64 -35.91 52.12
N ILE A 331 -6.80 -35.97 51.08
CA ILE A 331 -5.33 -35.91 51.20
C ILE A 331 -4.78 -34.86 50.22
N PRO A 332 -3.97 -33.88 50.66
CA PRO A 332 -3.41 -32.85 49.79
C PRO A 332 -2.18 -33.36 49.02
N ARG A 333 -1.91 -32.79 47.84
CA ARG A 333 -0.56 -32.84 47.23
C ARG A 333 -0.06 -31.45 46.88
N GLN A 334 1.25 -31.30 47.07
CA GLN A 334 1.90 -30.03 47.32
C GLN A 334 2.35 -29.32 46.04
N ARG A 335 2.29 -27.99 46.11
CA ARG A 335 3.06 -27.06 45.30
C ARG A 335 4.54 -27.11 45.71
N PRO A 336 5.49 -27.17 44.77
CA PRO A 336 6.83 -26.67 44.99
C PRO A 336 7.03 -25.35 44.23
N THR A 337 7.17 -24.26 44.97
CA THR A 337 7.88 -23.06 44.50
C THR A 337 9.35 -23.20 44.86
N SER A 338 10.25 -23.17 43.88
CA SER A 338 11.67 -22.93 44.09
C SER A 338 12.19 -21.93 43.05
N TRP A 339 12.59 -20.76 43.53
CA TRP A 339 13.56 -19.93 42.83
C TRP A 339 14.94 -20.58 42.92
N ALA A 340 15.67 -20.64 41.82
CA ALA A 340 17.12 -20.76 41.82
C ALA A 340 17.71 -20.07 40.59
N THR A 341 18.61 -19.13 40.82
CA THR A 341 19.27 -18.32 39.79
C THR A 341 20.50 -19.04 39.25
N SER A 342 20.58 -19.27 37.94
CA SER A 342 21.82 -19.52 37.16
C SER A 342 21.46 -19.81 35.69
N ALA A 343 22.30 -19.55 34.69
CA ALA A 343 23.45 -18.65 34.58
C ALA A 343 23.66 -18.36 33.07
N ALA A 344 24.35 -17.27 32.73
CA ALA A 344 24.61 -16.93 31.33
C ALA A 344 25.50 -17.98 30.64
N SER A 345 25.06 -18.51 29.50
CA SER A 345 25.88 -19.40 28.67
C SER A 345 26.68 -18.57 27.66
N LEU A 346 27.91 -18.21 28.04
CA LEU A 346 28.89 -17.60 27.14
C LEU A 346 29.54 -18.70 26.29
N VAL A 347 29.28 -18.70 24.98
CA VAL A 347 30.06 -19.51 24.03
C VAL A 347 31.39 -18.81 23.78
N ALA A 348 32.47 -19.45 24.22
CA ALA A 348 33.83 -18.95 24.03
C ALA A 348 34.26 -19.04 22.55
N ALA A 349 34.76 -17.93 22.00
CA ALA A 349 35.43 -17.90 20.70
C ALA A 349 36.96 -17.81 20.92
N THR A 350 37.68 -18.78 20.37
CA THR A 350 39.13 -18.94 20.54
C THR A 350 39.92 -17.87 19.78
N VAL A 351 40.90 -17.26 20.45
CA VAL A 351 41.84 -16.29 19.86
C VAL A 351 43.06 -17.01 19.27
N PRO A 352 43.49 -16.66 18.03
CA PRO A 352 44.87 -16.80 17.60
C PRO A 352 45.61 -15.46 17.77
N ALA A 353 46.76 -15.48 18.44
CA ALA A 353 47.57 -14.28 18.65
C ALA A 353 48.45 -13.97 17.42
N ALA A 354 48.45 -12.71 16.98
CA ALA A 354 49.47 -12.14 16.11
C ALA A 354 49.75 -10.69 16.52
N ARG A 355 50.99 -10.39 16.89
CA ARG A 355 51.44 -9.08 17.37
C ARG A 355 52.30 -8.40 16.30
N PRO A 356 52.10 -7.10 16.04
CA PRO A 356 53.23 -6.20 15.87
C PRO A 356 53.20 -5.07 16.92
N ALA A 357 54.36 -4.44 17.15
CA ALA A 357 54.53 -3.38 18.14
C ALA A 357 54.14 -1.99 17.58
N PRO A 358 53.63 -1.07 18.42
CA PRO A 358 53.46 0.33 18.05
C PRO A 358 54.71 1.17 18.35
N THR A 359 55.07 2.03 17.42
CA THR A 359 56.11 3.06 17.58
C THR A 359 55.62 4.24 18.42
N THR A 360 56.54 4.88 19.15
CA THR A 360 56.35 6.11 19.95
C THR A 360 55.90 7.32 19.12
N GLY A 361 55.04 8.19 19.69
CA GLY A 361 54.71 9.46 19.01
C GLY A 361 53.68 10.40 19.66
N LEU A 362 54.12 11.17 20.67
CA LEU A 362 53.65 12.53 21.03
C LEU A 362 52.22 12.78 21.56
N ALA A 363 52.09 13.83 22.38
CA ALA A 363 50.91 14.23 23.15
C ALA A 363 50.13 15.39 22.49
N PRO A 364 48.90 15.67 22.97
CA PRO A 364 48.48 17.07 23.14
C PRO A 364 47.73 17.40 24.45
N THR A 365 48.25 18.42 25.14
CA THR A 365 47.57 19.61 25.71
C THR A 365 46.09 19.55 26.20
N THR A 366 45.95 19.63 27.53
CA THR A 366 45.04 20.50 28.33
C THR A 366 43.62 20.87 27.83
N SER A 367 42.61 20.47 28.60
CA SER A 367 41.23 21.02 28.55
C SER A 367 41.10 22.42 29.19
N PRO A 368 40.16 23.28 28.72
CA PRO A 368 39.76 24.51 29.41
C PRO A 368 38.66 24.28 30.47
N ALA A 369 38.54 25.23 31.41
CA ALA A 369 37.68 25.18 32.59
C ALA A 369 36.22 25.64 32.34
N PRO A 370 35.24 25.28 33.21
CA PRO A 370 33.86 25.72 33.10
C PRO A 370 33.63 27.13 33.68
N THR A 371 32.80 27.93 33.01
CA THR A 371 32.37 29.26 33.47
C THR A 371 31.14 29.16 34.39
N THR A 372 31.19 29.85 35.53
CA THR A 372 30.10 29.99 36.50
C THR A 372 29.07 31.06 36.07
N GLY A 373 27.79 30.80 36.36
CA GLY A 373 26.67 31.75 36.23
C GLY A 373 25.65 31.53 37.37
N PRO A 374 24.95 32.57 37.86
CA PRO A 374 24.40 32.56 39.23
C PRO A 374 22.98 32.00 39.40
N ALA A 375 22.60 31.87 40.68
CA ALA A 375 21.45 31.16 41.24
C ALA A 375 20.06 31.81 41.02
N PRO A 376 18.96 31.03 41.19
CA PRO A 376 17.58 31.54 41.11
C PRO A 376 17.13 32.23 42.40
N THR A 377 16.20 33.19 42.28
CA THR A 377 15.49 33.82 43.41
C THR A 377 14.08 33.26 43.54
N THR A 378 13.70 32.86 44.75
CA THR A 378 12.37 32.39 45.13
C THR A 378 11.50 33.48 45.78
N THR A 379 10.18 33.25 45.81
CA THR A 379 9.21 33.57 46.90
C THR A 379 7.94 34.33 46.42
N PRO A 380 6.71 33.96 46.84
CA PRO A 380 5.41 34.52 46.37
C PRO A 380 4.84 35.61 47.30
N PRO A 381 3.58 36.10 47.11
CA PRO A 381 2.48 35.54 47.94
C PRO A 381 1.03 35.57 47.39
N ALA A 382 0.22 34.67 47.97
CA ALA A 382 -1.19 34.75 48.45
C ALA A 382 -2.30 35.63 47.80
N THR A 383 -3.39 34.94 47.44
CA THR A 383 -4.78 35.07 47.96
C THR A 383 -5.45 36.43 48.19
N THR A 384 -6.57 36.66 47.48
CA THR A 384 -7.84 37.18 48.07
C THR A 384 -9.05 36.97 47.13
N ASP A 385 -9.99 36.11 47.56
CA ASP A 385 -11.45 36.33 47.37
C ASP A 385 -11.91 37.34 48.45
N PRO A 386 -13.02 38.12 48.32
CA PRO A 386 -14.36 37.53 48.19
C PRO A 386 -15.49 38.41 47.54
N THR A 387 -16.74 37.90 47.62
CA THR A 387 -18.00 38.64 47.82
C THR A 387 -18.82 39.10 46.60
N THR A 388 -19.85 38.29 46.30
CA THR A 388 -21.29 38.64 46.15
C THR A 388 -21.74 39.61 45.04
N GLY A 389 -22.64 39.14 44.15
CA GLY A 389 -23.29 39.94 43.11
C GLY A 389 -24.57 40.67 43.56
N PRO A 390 -25.32 41.25 42.61
CA PRO A 390 -26.75 40.95 42.54
C PRO A 390 -27.27 40.62 41.12
N ALA A 391 -28.57 40.33 41.05
CA ALA A 391 -29.31 39.71 39.94
C ALA A 391 -29.66 40.67 38.75
N PRO A 392 -30.26 40.19 37.65
CA PRO A 392 -30.15 40.83 36.33
C PRO A 392 -31.28 41.80 35.95
N PRO A 393 -31.05 42.72 34.99
CA PRO A 393 -32.11 43.43 34.28
C PRO A 393 -32.60 42.66 33.04
N THR A 394 -33.91 42.54 32.93
CA THR A 394 -34.62 41.89 31.81
C THR A 394 -34.53 42.74 30.53
N GLY A 395 -33.69 42.34 29.56
CA GLY A 395 -33.55 43.00 28.27
C GLY A 395 -34.13 42.17 27.11
N ARG A 396 -35.18 42.69 26.46
CA ARG A 396 -35.85 42.04 25.32
C ARG A 396 -35.01 42.22 24.04
N PRO A 397 -34.63 41.17 23.30
CA PRO A 397 -33.78 41.33 22.11
C PRO A 397 -34.55 41.96 20.95
N LEU A 398 -33.87 42.88 20.26
CA LEU A 398 -34.29 43.44 18.97
C LEU A 398 -33.96 42.39 17.87
N PRO A 399 -34.82 42.19 16.84
CA PRO A 399 -34.57 41.15 15.84
C PRO A 399 -33.40 41.50 14.91
N ASP A 400 -32.48 40.56 14.74
CA ASP A 400 -31.39 40.64 13.77
C ASP A 400 -31.90 40.72 12.32
N PRO A 401 -31.20 41.44 11.43
CA PRO A 401 -31.49 41.41 10.00
C PRO A 401 -31.21 40.02 9.40
N PRO A 402 -32.02 39.56 8.42
CA PRO A 402 -31.85 38.22 7.86
C PRO A 402 -30.52 38.07 7.12
N PRO A 403 -29.85 36.90 7.22
CA PRO A 403 -28.61 36.66 6.51
C PRO A 403 -28.86 36.63 5.00
N VAL A 404 -28.19 37.55 4.28
CA VAL A 404 -28.11 37.53 2.82
C VAL A 404 -27.38 36.24 2.42
N LYS A 405 -28.13 35.27 1.87
CA LYS A 405 -27.55 34.10 1.21
C LYS A 405 -26.96 34.56 -0.13
N PRO A 406 -25.64 34.49 -0.36
CA PRO A 406 -25.14 34.44 -1.73
C PRO A 406 -25.59 33.10 -2.32
N CYS A 407 -26.52 33.15 -3.28
CA CYS A 407 -26.79 32.01 -4.15
C CYS A 407 -25.56 31.77 -5.02
N VAL A 408 -24.65 30.91 -4.56
CA VAL A 408 -23.62 30.34 -5.41
C VAL A 408 -24.32 29.36 -6.35
N ASP A 409 -24.46 29.75 -7.62
CA ASP A 409 -24.98 28.87 -8.67
C ASP A 409 -24.13 27.58 -8.72
N PRO A 410 -24.74 26.39 -8.61
CA PRO A 410 -24.01 25.15 -8.82
C PRO A 410 -23.58 25.07 -10.30
N PRO A 411 -22.33 24.65 -10.59
CA PRO A 411 -21.86 24.53 -11.96
C PRO A 411 -22.72 23.51 -12.72
N ARG A 412 -23.31 23.95 -13.84
CA ARG A 412 -24.09 23.08 -14.73
C ARG A 412 -23.17 22.04 -15.38
N LEU A 413 -23.13 20.84 -14.80
CA LEU A 413 -22.59 19.67 -15.47
C LEU A 413 -23.49 19.30 -16.66
N PRO A 414 -22.92 18.93 -17.83
CA PRO A 414 -23.71 18.46 -18.96
C PRO A 414 -24.36 17.11 -18.60
N LEU A 415 -25.70 17.07 -18.64
CA LEU A 415 -26.47 15.85 -18.46
C LEU A 415 -26.25 14.93 -19.65
N ALA A 416 -25.48 13.85 -19.44
CA ALA A 416 -25.48 12.72 -20.34
C ALA A 416 -26.79 11.93 -20.16
N GLU A 417 -27.51 11.80 -21.26
CA GLU A 417 -28.56 10.82 -21.56
C GLU A 417 -29.80 10.72 -20.63
N ARG A 418 -30.97 10.97 -21.24
CA ARG A 418 -32.29 10.75 -20.64
C ARG A 418 -32.60 9.26 -20.58
N PRO A 419 -32.97 8.66 -19.43
CA PRO A 419 -33.70 7.41 -19.44
C PRO A 419 -35.10 7.63 -20.03
N LEU A 420 -35.45 6.85 -21.06
CA LEU A 420 -36.77 6.84 -21.67
C LEU A 420 -37.77 6.13 -20.76
N CYS A 421 -38.88 6.78 -20.40
CA CYS A 421 -40.02 6.10 -19.80
C CYS A 421 -40.77 5.27 -20.87
N PRO A 422 -41.27 4.06 -20.54
CA PRO A 422 -42.16 3.32 -21.45
C PRO A 422 -43.53 4.01 -21.55
N PRO A 423 -44.22 3.92 -22.70
CA PRO A 423 -45.56 4.48 -22.86
C PRO A 423 -46.60 3.68 -22.08
N ALA A 424 -47.60 4.38 -21.53
CA ALA A 424 -48.79 3.75 -20.98
C ALA A 424 -49.67 3.19 -22.12
N THR A 425 -50.14 1.96 -21.98
CA THR A 425 -51.17 1.37 -22.84
C THR A 425 -52.57 1.93 -22.50
N PRO A 426 -53.48 2.02 -23.49
CA PRO A 426 -54.86 2.46 -23.28
C PRO A 426 -55.72 1.43 -22.54
#